data_AF-A0A0V8RWJ4-F1
#
_entry.id   AF-A0A0V8RWJ4-F1
#
_cell.length_a   1.000
_cell.length_b   1.000
_cell.length_c   1.000
_cell.angle_alpha   90.00
_cell.angle_beta   90.00
_cell.angle_gamma   90.00
#
_symmetry.space_group_name_H-M   'P 1'
#
loop_
_entity.id
_entity.type
_entity.pdbx_description
1 polymer ?
#
loop_
_entity_poly.entity_id
_entity_poly.type
_entity_poly.pdbx_seq_one_letter_code
_entity_poly.pdbx_strand_id
1 'polypeptide(L)' 'MSIFWERCSICGRHYPVKQCWLHSERNVCPYCCLACPERSICPKPVWFPKLRRLYARRRQEERTEAKKALEELLKRLESP' A
#
# COMPACT_ATOMS: atom_id res chain seq x y z
N MET A 1 -22.80 -5.13 2.53
CA MET A 1 -21.50 -5.83 2.49
C MET A 1 -21.61 -7.04 3.41
N SER A 2 -21.72 -8.24 2.87
CA SER A 2 -21.75 -9.49 3.65
C SER A 2 -20.32 -9.85 4.04
N ILE A 3 -20.06 -10.07 5.32
CA ILE A 3 -18.77 -10.55 5.82
C ILE A 3 -18.90 -12.05 5.97
N PHE A 4 -18.20 -12.81 5.12
CA PHE A 4 -18.15 -14.26 5.22
C PHE A 4 -16.98 -14.65 6.12
N TRP A 5 -17.26 -15.49 7.13
CA TRP A 5 -16.23 -16.16 7.91
C TRP A 5 -15.78 -17.39 7.15
N GLU A 6 -14.74 -17.23 6.34
CA GLU A 6 -14.17 -18.29 5.51
C GLU A 6 -12.66 -18.37 5.70
N ARG A 7 -12.04 -19.37 5.08
CA ARG A 7 -10.59 -19.49 5.05
C ARG A 7 -10.00 -18.44 4.10
N CYS A 8 -9.02 -17.68 4.59
CA CYS A 8 -8.22 -16.79 3.76
C CYS A 8 -7.44 -17.61 2.72
N SER A 9 -7.52 -17.24 1.44
CA SER A 9 -6.79 -17.90 0.34
C SER A 9 -5.26 -17.77 0.45
N ILE A 10 -4.76 -16.86 1.30
CA ILE A 10 -3.32 -16.62 1.49
C ILE A 10 -2.78 -17.42 2.68
N CYS A 11 -3.42 -17.30 3.84
CA CYS A 11 -2.90 -17.89 5.10
C CYS A 11 -3.70 -19.09 5.61
N GLY A 12 -4.81 -19.47 4.96
CA GLY A 12 -5.65 -20.61 5.33
C GLY A 12 -6.47 -20.47 6.62
N ARG A 13 -6.24 -19.41 7.41
CA ARG A 13 -6.94 -19.18 8.68
C ARG A 13 -8.37 -18.67 8.45
N HIS A 14 -9.29 -19.05 9.34
CA HIS A 14 -10.65 -18.54 9.34
C HIS A 14 -10.70 -17.12 9.88
N TYR A 15 -11.11 -16.19 9.03
CA TYR A 15 -11.28 -14.79 9.37
C TYR A 15 -12.42 -14.21 8.53
N PRO A 16 -12.89 -12.99 8.88
CA PRO A 16 -13.56 -12.13 7.92
C PRO A 16 -12.73 -12.02 6.64
N VAL A 17 -13.22 -12.57 5.53
CA VAL A 17 -12.56 -12.41 4.22
C VAL A 17 -13.36 -11.49 3.33
N LYS A 18 -12.66 -10.88 2.38
CA LYS A 18 -13.27 -10.16 1.25
C LYS A 18 -12.49 -10.47 -0.01
N GLN A 19 -13.17 -10.41 -1.16
CA GLN A 19 -12.55 -10.62 -2.47
C GLN A 19 -11.46 -9.57 -2.74
N CYS A 20 -10.27 -10.01 -3.14
CA CYS A 20 -9.19 -9.10 -3.51
C CYS A 20 -9.55 -8.36 -4.80
N TRP A 21 -9.25 -7.05 -4.85
CA TRP A 21 -9.51 -6.25 -6.05
C TRP A 21 -8.56 -6.57 -7.21
N LEU A 22 -7.28 -6.86 -6.91
CA LEU A 22 -6.28 -7.20 -7.92
C LEU A 22 -6.41 -8.64 -8.41
N HIS A 23 -6.76 -9.56 -7.51
CA HIS A 23 -6.81 -11.01 -7.75
C HIS A 23 -8.21 -11.50 -7.41
N SER A 24 -9.14 -11.37 -8.35
CA SER A 24 -10.57 -11.63 -8.13
C SER A 24 -10.89 -13.07 -7.71
N GLU A 25 -9.97 -14.01 -7.96
CA GLU A 25 -10.07 -15.41 -7.59
C GLU A 25 -9.74 -15.68 -6.11
N ARG A 26 -9.28 -14.66 -5.36
CA ARG A 26 -8.78 -14.82 -3.98
C ARG A 26 -9.62 -14.04 -2.97
N ASN A 27 -10.00 -14.72 -1.90
CA ASN A 27 -10.58 -14.12 -0.70
C ASN A 27 -9.50 -13.89 0.35
N VAL A 28 -9.29 -12.64 0.76
CA VAL A 28 -8.18 -12.25 1.63
C VAL A 28 -8.69 -11.69 2.96
N CYS A 29 -8.00 -12.05 4.04
CA CYS A 29 -8.24 -11.49 5.37
C CYS A 29 -7.56 -10.11 5.51
N PRO A 30 -7.89 -9.33 6.57
CA PRO A 30 -7.33 -8.00 6.79
C PRO A 30 -5.81 -8.00 6.90
N TYR A 31 -5.24 -9.01 7.57
CA TYR A 31 -3.79 -9.12 7.79
C TYR A 31 -3.03 -9.41 6.50
N CYS A 32 -3.47 -10.39 5.72
CA CYS A 32 -2.85 -10.72 4.44
C CYS A 32 -3.00 -9.60 3.41
N CYS A 33 -4.13 -8.88 3.43
CA CYS A 33 -4.31 -7.71 2.58
C CYS A 33 -3.39 -6.55 2.99
N LEU A 34 -3.15 -6.35 4.30
CA LEU A 34 -2.25 -5.31 4.81
C LEU A 34 -0.78 -5.60 4.48
N ALA A 35 -0.36 -6.86 4.61
CA ALA A 35 1.00 -7.33 4.33
C ALA A 35 1.25 -7.68 2.86
N CYS A 36 0.29 -7.44 1.97
CA CYS A 36 0.43 -7.77 0.55
C CYS A 36 1.56 -6.95 -0.10
N PRO A 37 2.52 -7.58 -0.81
CA PRO A 37 3.63 -6.87 -1.45
C PRO A 37 3.16 -5.92 -2.57
N GLU A 38 2.07 -6.30 -3.25
CA GLU A 38 1.44 -5.51 -4.33
C GLU A 38 0.49 -4.43 -3.80
N ARG A 39 0.36 -4.28 -2.48
CA ARG A 39 -0.57 -3.31 -1.87
C ARG A 39 -0.25 -1.87 -2.28
N SER A 40 1.01 -1.57 -2.58
CA SER A 40 1.46 -0.24 -3.03
C SER A 40 0.86 0.15 -4.39
N ILE A 41 0.68 -0.83 -5.29
CA ILE A 41 0.10 -0.64 -6.63
C ILE A 41 -1.42 -0.91 -6.64
N CYS A 42 -1.96 -1.55 -5.61
CA CYS A 42 -3.39 -1.83 -5.50
C CYS A 42 -4.23 -0.54 -5.47
N PRO A 43 -5.11 -0.30 -6.47
CA PRO A 43 -5.87 0.95 -6.54
C PRO A 43 -6.95 1.03 -5.46
N LYS A 44 -7.53 -0.11 -5.09
CA LYS A 44 -8.62 -0.18 -4.11
C LYS A 44 -8.41 -1.35 -3.16
N PRO A 45 -7.57 -1.20 -2.13
CA PRO A 45 -7.38 -2.24 -1.11
C PRO A 45 -8.71 -2.54 -0.44
N VAL A 46 -9.10 -3.82 -0.46
CA VAL A 46 -10.38 -4.26 0.10
C VAL A 46 -10.43 -4.09 1.62
N TRP A 47 -9.27 -4.13 2.27
CA TRP A 47 -9.08 -3.83 3.68
C TRP A 47 -8.24 -2.56 3.88
N PHE A 48 -8.71 -1.71 4.79
CA PHE A 48 -8.08 -0.45 5.18
C PHE A 48 -7.71 0.48 4.00
N PRO A 49 -8.67 0.84 3.12
CA PRO A 49 -8.40 1.69 1.95
C PRO A 49 -7.87 3.08 2.33
N LYS A 50 -8.22 3.58 3.51
CA LYS A 50 -7.73 4.87 4.04
C LYS A 50 -6.21 4.89 4.23
N LEU A 51 -5.59 3.76 4.57
CA LEU A 51 -4.13 3.69 4.76
C LEU A 51 -3.37 4.00 3.46
N ARG A 52 -3.91 3.63 2.29
CA ARG A 52 -3.26 3.91 1.01
C ARG A 52 -3.04 5.41 0.79
N ARG A 53 -4.00 6.26 1.20
CA ARG A 53 -3.89 7.72 1.07
C ARG A 53 -2.73 8.27 1.91
N LEU A 54 -2.54 7.72 3.11
CA LEU A 54 -1.45 8.11 4.00
C LEU A 54 -0.08 7.73 3.43
N TYR A 55 0.07 6.50 2.92
CA TYR A 55 1.31 6.05 2.29
C TYR A 55 1.64 6.83 1.00
N ALA A 56 0.63 7.12 0.17
CA ALA A 56 0.83 7.90 -1.05
C ALA A 56 1.30 9.33 -0.75
N ARG A 57 0.70 9.97 0.26
CA ARG A 57 1.09 11.31 0.71
C ARG A 57 2.52 11.34 1.22
N ARG A 58 2.89 10.41 2.12
CA ARG A 58 4.25 10.32 2.67
C ARG A 58 5.30 10.10 1.57
N ARG A 59 5.03 9.22 0.60
CA ARG A 59 5.95 8.95 -0.51
C ARG A 59 6.16 10.18 -1.42
N GLN A 60 5.14 11.03 -1.54
CA GLN A 60 5.25 12.29 -2.28
C GLN A 60 6.10 13.30 -1.51
N GLU A 61 5.91 13.42 -0.19
CA GLU A 61 6.71 14.28 0.69
C GLU A 61 8.20 13.88 0.65
N GLU A 62 8.51 12.59 0.80
CA GLU A 62 9.89 12.04 0.70
C GLU A 62 10.53 12.35 -0.66
N ARG A 63 9.78 12.24 -1.77
CA ARG A 63 10.27 12.59 -3.10
C ARG A 63 10.56 14.09 -3.25
N THR A 64 9.72 14.95 -2.68
CA THR A 64 9.94 16.41 -2.74
C THR A 64 11.14 16.84 -1.91
N GLU A 65 11.34 16.21 -0.75
CA GLU A 65 12.47 16.48 0.12
C GLU A 65 13.79 16.02 -0.51
N ALA A 66 13.82 14.81 -1.09
CA ALA A 66 14.98 14.29 -1.81
C ALA A 66 15.38 15.19 -2.99
N LYS A 67 14.40 15.75 -3.73
CA LYS A 67 14.68 16.70 -4.83
C LYS A 67 15.30 18.00 -4.32
N LYS A 68 14.77 18.58 -3.23
CA LYS A 68 15.33 19.80 -2.63
C LYS A 68 16.74 19.59 -2.13
N ALA A 69 17.00 18.47 -1.46
CA ALA A 69 18.33 18.12 -0.98
C ALA A 69 19.32 17.97 -2.15
N LEU A 70 18.90 17.33 -3.25
CA LEU A 70 19.72 17.20 -4.45
C LEU A 70 20.04 18.56 -5.09
N GLU A 71 19.04 19.44 -5.22
CA GLU A 71 19.25 20.80 -5.74
C GLU A 71 20.19 21.63 -4.88
N GLU A 72 20.13 21.49 -3.55
CA GLU A 72 21.05 22.17 -2.64
C GLU A 72 22.49 21.67 -2.80
N LEU A 73 22.69 20.36 -2.92
CA LEU A 73 24.01 19.78 -3.16
C LEU A 73 24.59 20.23 -4.50
N LEU A 74 23.78 20.27 -5.56
CA LEU A 74 24.20 20.76 -6.87
C LEU A 74 24.63 22.23 -6.81
N LYS A 75 23.87 23.08 -6.13
CA LYS A 75 24.23 24.50 -5.94
C LYS A 75 25.57 24.69 -5.22
N ARG A 76 25.89 23.84 -4.24
CA ARG A 76 27.18 23.88 -3.54
C ARG A 76 28.36 23.44 -4.39
N LEU A 77 28.12 22.57 -5.38
CA LEU A 77 29.15 22.12 -6.33
C LEU A 77 29.38 23.13 -7.45
N GLU A 78 28.37 23.92 -7.80
CA GLU A 78 28.46 24.98 -8.83
C GLU A 78 29.00 26.31 -8.30
N SER A 79 29.04 26.52 -6.98
CA SER A 79 29.73 27.65 -6.36
C SER A 79 31.25 27.40 -6.35
N PRO A 80 32.06 28.14 -7.14
CA PRO A 80 33.52 27.99 -7.22
C PRO A 80 34.25 28.38 -5.93
#